data_AF-A0A3D4Z361-F1
#
_entry.id   AF-A0A3D4Z361-F1
#
_cell.length_a   1.000
_cell.length_b   1.000
_cell.length_c   1.000
_cell.angle_alpha   90.00
_cell.angle_beta   90.00
_cell.angle_gamma   90.00
#
_symmetry.space_group_name_H-M   'P 1'
#
loop_
_entity.id
_entity.type
_entity.pdbx_description
1 polymer ?
#
loop_
_entity_poly.entity_id
_entity_poly.type
_entity_poly.pdbx_seq_one_letter_code
_entity_poly.pdbx_strand_id
1 'polypeptide(L)'
;MTFLSLSSLLSYFLLAWAVARRTLAEESLWLNSLMTGVLGLAFLEITVGILGRFLPWEYALWAGGAIGLMISLFLLRLPPRPVWLRLTLSFSLENIFLFLIFAVSSALVVKMSLRFSINDEVGMQGHQAFVETILRGNFPPRFIAFPQVPYRYHYGFTLLAAIFSRSLDIPGFLGIDVLAILLWVLMLGTMLLLLNSLGIPKKWLGWGLLFLVFAGGWSWFLAKGEAGGFGPGYQAPQWQLMYIRHRFIAPNLVVYFFQHPMSLGIPLMLSSLYFFDRWNRKNRPVDLALSALLLGALSLAQVMLFLTTLAAYGVIFFVNFFNPRIQRKKNFLAGFFMGICTITLAFALGGFFSFSSDLDPQPLVFSWPPGYLRNEYWGRLVPIDRQGSLIYYFSSFGLMLLLWPFALYRGFRSERILPRFLAINSLIGFLCP
;
A
#
# COMPACT_ATOMS: atom_id res chain seq x y z
N MET A 1 20.17 11.89 -19.99
CA MET A 1 19.87 11.05 -18.80
C MET A 1 18.46 10.45 -18.85
N THR A 2 17.44 11.21 -19.27
CA THR A 2 16.03 10.78 -19.38
C THR A 2 15.84 9.45 -20.10
N PHE A 3 16.51 9.23 -21.25
CA PHE A 3 16.43 7.98 -22.00
C PHE A 3 16.85 6.74 -21.19
N LEU A 4 17.92 6.82 -20.40
CA LEU A 4 18.38 5.70 -19.57
C LEU A 4 17.41 5.41 -18.43
N SER A 5 16.88 6.46 -17.78
CA SER A 5 15.88 6.31 -16.73
C SER A 5 14.58 5.69 -17.24
N LEU A 6 14.08 6.16 -18.40
CA LEU A 6 12.91 5.58 -19.06
C LEU A 6 13.14 4.12 -19.47
N SER A 7 14.30 3.82 -20.05
CA SER A 7 14.68 2.45 -20.44
C SER A 7 14.77 1.52 -19.22
N SER A 8 15.26 2.04 -18.09
CA SER A 8 15.31 1.33 -16.81
C SER A 8 13.90 1.05 -16.29
N LEU A 9 13.02 2.05 -16.29
CA LEU A 9 11.61 1.92 -15.91
C LEU A 9 10.91 0.83 -16.73
N LEU A 10 11.07 0.84 -18.06
CA LEU A 10 10.52 -0.19 -18.95
C LEU A 10 11.05 -1.58 -18.62
N SER A 11 12.32 -1.70 -18.23
CA SER A 11 12.94 -2.98 -17.84
C SER A 11 12.31 -3.57 -16.58
N TYR A 12 11.91 -2.76 -15.61
CA TYR A 12 11.15 -3.23 -14.43
C TYR A 12 9.76 -3.73 -14.78
N PHE A 13 9.04 -3.02 -15.65
CA PHE A 13 7.72 -3.47 -16.09
C PHE A 13 7.81 -4.71 -16.99
N LEU A 14 8.89 -4.86 -17.78
CA LEU A 14 9.16 -6.09 -18.51
C LEU A 14 9.43 -7.27 -17.58
N LEU A 15 10.20 -7.06 -16.51
CA LEU A 15 10.43 -8.07 -15.47
C LEU A 15 9.13 -8.48 -14.80
N ALA A 16 8.35 -7.49 -14.38
CA ALA A 16 7.05 -7.71 -13.77
C ALA A 16 6.11 -8.47 -14.70
N TRP A 17 6.11 -8.15 -15.99
CA TRP A 17 5.32 -8.85 -16.99
C TRP A 17 5.80 -10.29 -17.18
N ALA A 18 7.11 -10.52 -17.27
CA ALA A 18 7.68 -11.87 -17.40
C ALA A 18 7.36 -12.74 -16.18
N VAL A 19 7.44 -12.17 -14.97
CA VAL A 19 7.05 -12.84 -13.71
C VAL A 19 5.55 -13.12 -13.70
N ALA A 20 4.71 -12.10 -13.91
CA ALA A 20 3.25 -12.24 -13.93
C ALA A 20 2.80 -13.26 -14.97
N ARG A 21 3.30 -13.20 -16.20
CA ARG A 21 2.98 -14.16 -17.26
C ARG A 21 3.31 -15.61 -16.86
N ARG A 22 4.36 -15.84 -16.08
CA ARG A 22 4.76 -17.18 -15.63
C ARG A 22 3.93 -17.67 -14.45
N THR A 23 3.69 -16.81 -13.47
CA THR A 23 3.00 -17.17 -12.23
C THR A 23 1.49 -17.18 -12.41
N LEU A 24 0.97 -16.36 -13.32
CA LEU A 24 -0.45 -16.13 -13.58
C LEU A 24 -0.87 -16.56 -15.00
N ALA A 25 -0.13 -17.49 -15.64
CA ALA A 25 -0.43 -17.94 -17.01
C ALA A 25 -1.87 -18.45 -17.19
N GLU A 26 -2.42 -19.04 -16.13
CA GLU A 26 -3.80 -19.54 -16.07
C GLU A 26 -4.86 -18.45 -15.80
N GLU A 27 -4.46 -17.22 -15.51
CA GLU A 27 -5.34 -16.12 -15.16
C GLU A 27 -5.65 -15.23 -16.37
N SER A 28 -6.62 -14.31 -16.22
CA SER A 28 -7.01 -13.40 -17.30
C SER A 28 -5.89 -12.40 -17.65
N LEU A 29 -5.85 -11.94 -18.91
CA LEU A 29 -4.86 -10.93 -19.34
C LEU A 29 -4.95 -9.65 -18.50
N TRP A 30 -6.16 -9.23 -18.15
CA TRP A 30 -6.37 -8.05 -17.30
C TRP A 30 -5.69 -8.19 -15.94
N LEU A 31 -5.80 -9.36 -15.30
CA LEU A 31 -5.15 -9.62 -14.03
C LEU A 31 -3.62 -9.61 -14.18
N ASN A 32 -3.11 -10.17 -15.28
CA ASN A 32 -1.68 -10.14 -15.58
C ASN A 32 -1.18 -8.71 -15.72
N SER A 33 -1.91 -7.85 -16.44
CA SER A 33 -1.55 -6.43 -16.60
C SER A 33 -1.57 -5.68 -15.27
N LEU A 34 -2.59 -5.90 -14.44
CA LEU A 34 -2.70 -5.28 -13.12
C LEU A 34 -1.53 -5.69 -12.21
N MET A 35 -1.27 -6.99 -12.10
CA MET A 35 -0.18 -7.52 -11.27
C MET A 35 1.20 -7.12 -11.83
N THR A 36 1.34 -6.98 -13.15
CA THR A 36 2.53 -6.41 -13.78
C THR A 36 2.78 -5.00 -13.29
N GLY A 37 1.74 -4.17 -13.21
CA GLY A 37 1.83 -2.81 -12.67
C GLY A 37 2.39 -2.80 -11.25
N VAL A 38 1.75 -3.55 -10.35
CA VAL A 38 2.14 -3.58 -8.92
C VAL A 38 3.52 -4.20 -8.71
N LEU A 39 3.83 -5.32 -9.38
CA LEU A 39 5.15 -5.96 -9.28
C LEU A 39 6.26 -5.06 -9.85
N GLY A 40 5.98 -4.31 -10.92
CA GLY A 40 6.94 -3.38 -11.51
C GLY A 40 7.34 -2.29 -10.52
N LEU A 41 6.36 -1.69 -9.85
CA LEU A 41 6.59 -0.70 -8.80
C LEU A 41 7.34 -1.31 -7.60
N ALA A 42 6.95 -2.51 -7.16
CA ALA A 42 7.63 -3.20 -6.05
C ALA A 42 9.09 -3.53 -6.37
N PHE A 43 9.38 -4.05 -7.57
CA PHE A 43 10.76 -4.33 -7.99
C PHE A 43 11.59 -3.05 -8.08
N LEU A 44 11.01 -1.99 -8.64
CA LEU A 44 11.63 -0.68 -8.74
C LEU A 44 11.97 -0.12 -7.34
N GLU A 45 10.99 -0.07 -6.45
CA GLU A 45 11.15 0.39 -5.07
C GLU A 45 12.22 -0.42 -4.33
N ILE A 46 12.19 -1.75 -4.43
CA ILE A 46 13.13 -2.63 -3.72
C ILE A 46 14.55 -2.42 -4.22
N THR A 47 14.74 -2.50 -5.53
CA THR A 47 16.09 -2.47 -6.11
C THR A 47 16.73 -1.10 -5.97
N VAL A 48 16.00 -0.01 -6.24
CA VAL A 48 16.52 1.35 -6.04
C VAL A 48 16.71 1.64 -4.55
N GLY A 49 15.79 1.17 -3.70
CA GLY A 49 15.90 1.29 -2.24
C GLY A 49 17.15 0.65 -1.67
N ILE A 50 17.52 -0.55 -2.15
CA ILE A 50 18.73 -1.26 -1.71
C ILE A 50 19.98 -0.68 -2.38
N LEU A 51 20.01 -0.59 -3.71
CA LEU A 51 21.20 -0.17 -4.45
C LEU A 51 21.54 1.31 -4.21
N GLY A 52 20.54 2.16 -4.03
CA GLY A 52 20.71 3.59 -3.77
C GLY A 52 21.37 3.92 -2.43
N ARG A 53 21.60 2.93 -1.57
CA ARG A 53 22.44 3.08 -0.37
C ARG A 53 23.94 3.03 -0.67
N PHE A 54 24.30 2.40 -1.78
CA PHE A 54 25.69 2.15 -2.17
C PHE A 54 26.09 2.96 -3.41
N LEU A 55 25.10 3.38 -4.21
CA LEU A 55 25.27 4.09 -5.45
C LEU A 55 24.42 5.38 -5.42
N PRO A 56 24.85 6.43 -6.14
CA PRO A 56 23.93 7.50 -6.55
C PRO A 56 22.64 6.91 -7.09
N TRP A 57 21.49 7.48 -6.71
CA TRP A 57 20.19 6.84 -6.95
C TRP A 57 19.87 6.67 -8.44
N GLU A 58 20.40 7.54 -9.32
CA GLU A 58 20.28 7.37 -10.78
C GLU A 58 21.02 6.11 -11.25
N TYR A 59 22.22 5.86 -10.73
CA TYR A 59 22.98 4.65 -11.04
C TYR A 59 22.33 3.41 -10.44
N ALA A 60 21.72 3.53 -9.25
CA ALA A 60 20.91 2.47 -8.66
C ALA A 60 19.71 2.12 -9.56
N LEU A 61 19.01 3.12 -10.10
CA LEU A 61 17.93 2.96 -11.07
C LEU A 61 18.40 2.23 -12.33
N TRP A 62 19.53 2.64 -12.91
CA TRP A 62 20.05 2.03 -14.13
C TRP A 62 20.57 0.61 -13.91
N ALA A 63 21.33 0.39 -12.83
CA ALA A 63 21.84 -0.93 -12.47
C ALA A 63 20.70 -1.90 -12.18
N GLY A 64 19.69 -1.47 -11.42
CA GLY A 64 18.51 -2.29 -11.15
C GLY A 64 17.68 -2.53 -12.42
N GLY A 65 17.56 -1.55 -13.32
CA GLY A 65 16.95 -1.71 -14.64
C GLY A 65 17.68 -2.77 -15.49
N ALA A 66 19.01 -2.73 -15.54
CA ALA A 66 19.82 -3.71 -16.25
C ALA A 66 19.66 -5.13 -15.66
N ILE A 67 19.69 -5.26 -14.33
CA ILE A 67 19.41 -6.53 -13.63
C ILE A 67 18.01 -7.03 -13.99
N GLY A 68 17.01 -6.16 -13.96
CA GLY A 68 15.63 -6.48 -14.31
C GLY A 68 15.50 -6.98 -15.74
N LEU A 69 16.17 -6.33 -16.69
CA LEU A 69 16.20 -6.75 -18.10
C LEU A 69 16.86 -8.14 -18.24
N MET A 70 18.01 -8.37 -17.61
CA MET A 70 18.70 -9.68 -17.67
C MET A 70 17.82 -10.81 -17.14
N ILE A 71 17.18 -10.61 -15.98
CA ILE A 71 16.25 -11.59 -15.40
C ILE A 71 15.05 -11.79 -16.32
N SER A 72 14.49 -10.71 -16.89
CA SER A 72 13.39 -10.79 -17.84
C SER A 72 13.74 -11.65 -19.05
N LEU A 73 14.89 -11.40 -19.67
CA LEU A 73 15.34 -12.15 -20.84
C LEU A 73 15.56 -13.63 -20.50
N PHE A 74 16.14 -13.93 -19.33
CA PHE A 74 16.25 -15.30 -18.84
C PHE A 74 14.87 -15.96 -18.66
N LEU A 75 13.94 -15.27 -18.00
CA LEU A 75 12.57 -15.75 -17.82
C LEU A 75 11.85 -15.91 -19.15
N LEU A 76 12.10 -15.09 -20.16
CA LEU A 76 11.42 -15.23 -21.46
C LEU A 76 11.95 -16.41 -22.30
N ARG A 77 13.14 -16.93 -21.98
CA ARG A 77 13.73 -18.10 -22.67
C ARG A 77 13.17 -19.44 -22.20
N LEU A 78 12.69 -19.56 -20.96
CA LEU A 78 12.14 -20.84 -20.50
C LEU A 78 10.80 -21.10 -21.23
N PRO A 79 10.39 -22.36 -21.46
CA PRO A 79 9.22 -22.69 -22.26
C PRO A 79 7.97 -21.93 -21.80
N PRO A 80 7.20 -21.33 -22.73
CA PRO A 80 6.02 -20.57 -22.39
C PRO A 80 4.97 -21.50 -21.78
N ARG A 81 4.32 -21.05 -20.71
CA ARG A 81 3.08 -21.69 -20.26
C ARG A 81 1.97 -21.29 -21.22
N PRO A 82 1.06 -22.21 -21.61
CA PRO A 82 -0.08 -21.85 -22.44
C PRO A 82 -0.88 -20.76 -21.72
N VAL A 83 -0.96 -19.59 -22.35
CA VAL A 83 -1.76 -18.47 -21.84
C VAL A 83 -3.15 -18.62 -22.43
N TRP A 84 -4.13 -18.89 -21.58
CA TRP A 84 -5.52 -18.91 -22.00
C TRP A 84 -6.02 -17.47 -22.09
N LEU A 85 -5.88 -16.86 -23.27
CA LEU A 85 -6.47 -15.56 -23.57
C LEU A 85 -8.00 -15.67 -23.53
N ARG A 86 -8.59 -15.41 -22.37
CA ARG A 86 -10.03 -15.10 -22.25
C ARG A 86 -10.19 -13.62 -21.91
N LEU A 87 -10.12 -12.78 -22.94
CA LEU A 87 -10.61 -11.40 -22.89
C LEU A 87 -12.00 -11.39 -23.49
N THR A 88 -13.02 -11.65 -22.67
CA THR A 88 -14.39 -11.33 -23.03
C THR A 88 -14.78 -10.07 -22.26
N LEU A 89 -14.47 -8.90 -22.83
CA LEU A 89 -15.14 -7.67 -22.45
C LEU A 89 -16.57 -7.77 -22.97
N SER A 90 -17.47 -8.30 -22.14
CA SER A 90 -18.90 -8.28 -22.46
C SER A 90 -19.43 -6.88 -22.17
N PHE A 91 -20.13 -6.25 -23.11
CA PHE A 91 -20.86 -4.99 -22.87
C PHE A 91 -22.16 -5.26 -22.12
N SER A 92 -22.08 -5.91 -20.95
CA SER A 92 -23.25 -6.10 -20.09
C SER A 92 -23.49 -4.83 -19.28
N LEU A 93 -24.74 -4.58 -18.88
CA LEU A 93 -25.12 -3.42 -18.06
C LEU A 93 -24.29 -3.35 -16.77
N GLU A 94 -23.92 -4.49 -16.19
CA GLU A 94 -23.07 -4.55 -15.00
C GLU A 94 -21.65 -4.02 -15.27
N ASN A 95 -21.09 -4.31 -16.44
CA ASN A 95 -19.78 -3.82 -16.83
C ASN A 95 -19.82 -2.32 -17.17
N ILE A 96 -20.94 -1.83 -17.73
CA ILE A 96 -21.17 -0.40 -17.94
C ILE A 96 -21.25 0.34 -16.59
N PHE A 97 -22.01 -0.19 -15.63
CA PHE A 97 -22.11 0.40 -14.30
C PHE A 97 -20.76 0.43 -13.57
N LEU A 98 -20.00 -0.67 -13.63
CA LEU A 98 -18.66 -0.74 -13.08
C LEU A 98 -17.73 0.29 -13.75
N PHE A 99 -17.80 0.41 -15.07
CA PHE A 99 -17.05 1.41 -15.83
C PHE A 99 -17.41 2.84 -15.43
N LEU A 100 -18.70 3.14 -15.23
CA LEU A 100 -19.16 4.45 -14.76
C LEU A 100 -18.61 4.78 -13.38
N ILE A 101 -18.66 3.85 -12.42
CA ILE A 101 -18.05 4.05 -11.09
C ILE A 101 -16.55 4.32 -11.22
N PHE A 102 -15.87 3.52 -12.03
CA PHE A 102 -14.44 3.69 -12.28
C PHE A 102 -14.13 5.06 -12.88
N ALA A 103 -14.87 5.47 -13.91
CA ALA A 103 -14.67 6.74 -14.61
C ALA A 103 -14.97 7.95 -13.70
N VAL A 104 -16.10 7.95 -12.99
CA VAL A 104 -16.50 9.06 -12.11
C VAL A 104 -15.53 9.20 -10.94
N SER A 105 -15.21 8.10 -10.26
CA SER A 105 -14.27 8.14 -9.13
C SER A 105 -12.87 8.56 -9.58
N SER A 106 -12.40 8.07 -10.73
CA SER A 106 -11.13 8.49 -11.30
C SER A 106 -11.13 9.96 -11.71
N ALA A 107 -12.21 10.47 -12.31
CA ALA A 107 -12.31 11.89 -12.67
C ALA A 107 -12.24 12.80 -11.44
N LEU A 108 -12.88 12.41 -10.33
CA LEU A 108 -12.78 13.11 -9.05
C LEU A 108 -11.34 13.10 -8.52
N VAL A 109 -10.69 11.93 -8.49
CA VAL A 109 -9.32 11.80 -7.99
C VAL A 109 -8.30 12.53 -8.86
N VAL A 110 -8.44 12.47 -10.19
CA VAL A 110 -7.60 13.25 -11.13
C VAL A 110 -7.76 14.74 -10.86
N LYS A 111 -9.00 15.24 -10.75
CA LYS A 111 -9.25 16.64 -10.43
C LYS A 111 -8.64 17.02 -9.09
N MET A 112 -8.77 16.15 -8.08
CA MET A 112 -8.25 16.42 -6.75
C MET A 112 -6.72 16.47 -6.73
N SER A 113 -6.06 15.48 -7.36
CA SER A 113 -4.59 15.42 -7.50
C SER A 113 -4.05 16.68 -8.18
N LEU A 114 -4.61 17.05 -9.33
CA LEU A 114 -4.07 18.15 -10.15
C LEU A 114 -4.36 19.56 -9.63
N ARG A 115 -5.31 19.73 -8.70
CA ARG A 115 -5.81 21.06 -8.29
C ARG A 115 -5.58 21.39 -6.83
N PHE A 116 -5.37 20.40 -5.99
CA PHE A 116 -5.24 20.60 -4.56
C PHE A 116 -4.00 19.90 -4.07
N SER A 117 -3.23 20.59 -3.25
CA SER A 117 -2.24 19.94 -2.43
C SER A 117 -2.90 19.41 -1.17
N ILE A 118 -2.94 18.09 -1.03
CA ILE A 118 -3.71 17.43 0.03
C ILE A 118 -2.75 16.84 1.07
N ASN A 119 -3.16 16.85 2.34
CA ASN A 119 -2.44 16.23 3.46
C ASN A 119 -0.96 16.67 3.61
N ASP A 120 -0.03 15.78 3.29
CA ASP A 120 1.41 15.81 3.56
C ASP A 120 2.23 16.30 2.36
N GLU A 121 1.61 16.91 1.35
CA GLU A 121 2.32 17.43 0.19
C GLU A 121 3.17 18.69 0.47
N VAL A 122 2.60 19.71 1.14
CA VAL A 122 3.12 21.10 1.16
C VAL A 122 3.75 21.52 2.51
N GLY A 123 3.94 20.58 3.43
CA GLY A 123 4.69 20.85 4.67
C GLY A 123 6.18 21.16 4.40
N MET A 124 6.87 21.81 5.36
CA MET A 124 8.34 22.03 5.30
C MET A 124 9.15 20.73 5.13
N GLN A 125 8.54 19.58 5.43
CA GLN A 125 9.05 18.23 5.19
C GLN A 125 7.99 17.36 4.48
N GLY A 126 7.22 17.96 3.57
CA GLY A 126 6.21 17.25 2.79
C GLY A 126 6.81 16.42 1.65
N HIS A 127 5.97 15.61 1.00
CA HIS A 127 6.39 14.76 -0.11
C HIS A 127 7.05 15.56 -1.25
N GLN A 128 6.57 16.76 -1.57
CA GLN A 128 7.17 17.59 -2.62
C GLN A 128 8.62 17.95 -2.32
N ALA A 129 8.91 18.37 -1.09
CA ALA A 129 10.26 18.70 -0.66
C ALA A 129 11.19 17.46 -0.74
N PHE A 130 10.71 16.29 -0.33
CA PHE A 130 11.50 15.06 -0.41
C PHE A 130 11.72 14.56 -1.84
N VAL A 131 10.75 14.73 -2.74
CA VAL A 131 10.96 14.41 -4.16
C VAL A 131 12.08 15.27 -4.71
N GLU A 132 12.05 16.58 -4.44
CA GLU A 132 13.09 17.51 -4.92
C GLU A 132 14.46 17.23 -4.31
N THR A 133 14.55 16.79 -3.05
CA THR A 133 15.85 16.40 -2.47
C THR A 133 16.42 15.14 -3.12
N ILE A 134 15.58 14.12 -3.39
CA ILE A 134 15.98 12.92 -4.12
C ILE A 134 16.44 13.29 -5.54
N LEU A 135 15.68 14.13 -6.26
CA LEU A 135 16.04 14.56 -7.61
C LEU A 135 17.40 15.27 -7.69
N ARG A 136 17.84 15.89 -6.58
CA ARG A 136 19.16 16.53 -6.44
C ARG A 136 20.25 15.57 -5.96
N GLY A 137 19.97 14.28 -5.85
CA GLY A 137 20.94 13.25 -5.45
C GLY A 137 20.95 12.90 -3.97
N ASN A 138 20.06 13.48 -3.15
CA ASN A 138 20.01 13.18 -1.71
C ASN A 138 19.16 11.94 -1.45
N PHE A 139 19.77 10.76 -1.62
CA PHE A 139 19.16 9.48 -1.33
C PHE A 139 20.15 8.55 -0.59
N PRO A 140 19.71 7.80 0.44
CA PRO A 140 18.39 7.81 1.07
C PRO A 140 18.02 9.17 1.69
N PRO A 141 16.71 9.49 1.87
CA PRO A 141 16.28 10.77 2.42
C PRO A 141 16.84 11.01 3.84
N ARG A 142 17.18 12.26 4.13
CA ARG A 142 17.73 12.71 5.41
C ARG A 142 16.99 13.96 5.89
N PHE A 143 17.08 14.27 7.17
CA PHE A 143 16.52 15.52 7.69
C PHE A 143 17.23 16.71 7.05
N ILE A 144 16.47 17.67 6.52
CA ILE A 144 17.04 18.88 5.88
C ILE A 144 17.88 19.69 6.87
N ALA A 145 17.39 19.85 8.11
CA ALA A 145 18.10 20.57 9.17
C ALA A 145 19.25 19.76 9.80
N PHE A 146 19.22 18.43 9.70
CA PHE A 146 20.22 17.53 10.28
C PHE A 146 20.62 16.45 9.27
N PRO A 147 21.40 16.78 8.22
CA PRO A 147 21.74 15.86 7.13
C PRO A 147 22.55 14.63 7.55
N GLN A 148 23.04 14.57 8.77
CA GLN A 148 23.70 13.42 9.36
C GLN A 148 22.73 12.40 9.94
N VAL A 149 21.46 12.77 10.15
CA VAL A 149 20.42 11.90 10.71
C VAL A 149 19.57 11.33 9.57
N PRO A 150 19.45 9.99 9.46
CA PRO A 150 18.58 9.37 8.45
C PRO A 150 17.11 9.72 8.72
N TYR A 151 16.35 9.98 7.66
CA TYR A 151 14.92 10.27 7.81
C TYR A 151 14.13 8.97 7.91
N ARG A 152 13.73 8.60 9.13
CA ARG A 152 12.95 7.39 9.44
C ARG A 152 11.49 7.56 9.04
N TYR A 153 11.20 7.37 7.74
CA TYR A 153 9.88 7.64 7.16
C TYR A 153 9.54 6.65 6.03
N HIS A 154 8.27 6.57 5.67
CA HIS A 154 7.77 5.72 4.58
C HIS A 154 7.92 6.40 3.21
N TYR A 155 9.17 6.58 2.77
CA TYR A 155 9.48 7.32 1.54
C TYR A 155 9.31 6.53 0.23
N GLY A 156 8.66 5.34 0.25
CA GLY A 156 8.46 4.51 -0.94
C GLY A 156 7.73 5.25 -2.08
N PHE A 157 6.63 5.94 -1.76
CA PHE A 157 5.91 6.77 -2.72
C PHE A 157 6.80 7.91 -3.26
N THR A 158 7.49 8.64 -2.39
CA THR A 158 8.38 9.75 -2.76
C THR A 158 9.47 9.30 -3.72
N LEU A 159 10.09 8.15 -3.45
CA LEU A 159 11.11 7.57 -4.32
C LEU A 159 10.55 7.30 -5.72
N LEU A 160 9.37 6.69 -5.80
CA LEU A 160 8.71 6.44 -7.09
C LEU A 160 8.37 7.75 -7.80
N ALA A 161 7.84 8.75 -7.10
CA ALA A 161 7.52 10.05 -7.69
C ALA A 161 8.77 10.72 -8.28
N ALA A 162 9.91 10.68 -7.58
CA ALA A 162 11.18 11.18 -8.09
C ALA A 162 11.67 10.39 -9.32
N ILE A 163 11.52 9.07 -9.35
CA ILE A 163 11.86 8.24 -10.51
C ILE A 163 10.98 8.61 -11.71
N PHE A 164 9.68 8.80 -11.53
CA PHE A 164 8.76 9.20 -12.59
C PHE A 164 9.08 10.62 -13.08
N SER A 165 9.30 11.59 -12.19
CA SER A 165 9.76 12.93 -12.54
C SER A 165 11.01 12.90 -13.40
N ARG A 166 12.04 12.15 -12.99
CA ARG A 166 13.28 12.02 -13.73
C ARG A 166 13.13 11.29 -15.06
N SER A 167 12.26 10.28 -15.14
CA SER A 167 12.07 9.47 -16.34
C SER A 167 11.23 10.18 -17.40
N LEU A 168 10.32 11.06 -16.99
CA LEU A 168 9.45 11.84 -17.86
C LEU A 168 9.95 13.28 -18.07
N ASP A 169 11.03 13.67 -17.40
CA ASP A 169 11.57 15.03 -17.40
C ASP A 169 10.54 16.09 -17.00
N ILE A 170 9.80 15.79 -15.93
CA ILE A 170 8.77 16.68 -15.35
C ILE A 170 9.17 17.11 -13.93
N PRO A 171 8.72 18.29 -13.47
CA PRO A 171 8.90 18.71 -12.08
C PRO A 171 8.42 17.68 -11.04
N GLY A 172 8.97 17.75 -9.82
CA GLY A 172 8.64 16.82 -8.73
C GLY A 172 7.15 16.74 -8.42
N PHE A 173 6.47 17.89 -8.36
CA PHE A 173 5.04 17.97 -8.07
C PHE A 173 4.19 17.27 -9.15
N LEU A 174 4.52 17.42 -10.43
CA LEU A 174 3.83 16.68 -11.50
C LEU A 174 4.12 15.17 -11.44
N GLY A 175 5.30 14.77 -10.97
CA GLY A 175 5.61 13.36 -10.73
C GLY A 175 4.72 12.74 -9.66
N ILE A 176 4.42 13.48 -8.59
CA ILE A 176 3.47 13.08 -7.55
C ILE A 176 2.07 12.89 -8.16
N ASP A 177 1.59 13.85 -8.94
CA ASP A 177 0.26 13.78 -9.57
C ASP A 177 0.11 12.60 -10.51
N VAL A 178 1.09 12.42 -11.42
CA VAL A 178 1.10 11.31 -12.37
C VAL A 178 1.10 9.97 -11.63
N LEU A 179 1.95 9.83 -10.61
CA LEU A 179 2.03 8.60 -9.84
C LEU A 179 0.74 8.35 -9.06
N ALA A 180 0.15 9.36 -8.42
CA ALA A 180 -1.12 9.24 -7.70
C ALA A 180 -2.24 8.76 -8.64
N ILE A 181 -2.36 9.32 -9.85
CA ILE A 181 -3.37 8.88 -10.83
C ILE A 181 -3.15 7.41 -11.23
N LEU A 182 -1.91 7.00 -11.48
CA LEU A 182 -1.59 5.61 -11.82
C LEU A 182 -1.90 4.66 -10.67
N LEU A 183 -1.53 5.03 -9.44
CA LEU A 183 -1.79 4.25 -8.24
C LEU A 183 -3.29 4.15 -7.93
N TRP A 184 -4.09 5.17 -8.27
CA TRP A 184 -5.54 5.10 -8.15
C TRP A 184 -6.12 3.98 -9.01
N VAL A 185 -5.72 3.94 -10.29
CA VAL A 185 -6.13 2.90 -11.23
C VAL A 185 -5.71 1.51 -10.74
N LEU A 186 -4.47 1.37 -10.27
CA LEU A 186 -3.97 0.11 -9.70
C LEU A 186 -4.71 -0.30 -8.42
N MET A 187 -5.06 0.67 -7.57
CA MET A 187 -5.83 0.43 -6.35
C MET A 187 -7.23 -0.08 -6.68
N LEU A 188 -7.97 0.59 -7.57
CA LEU A 188 -9.29 0.14 -7.99
C LEU A 188 -9.24 -1.26 -8.61
N GLY A 189 -8.23 -1.53 -9.45
CA GLY A 189 -8.03 -2.86 -10.05
C GLY A 189 -7.76 -3.94 -9.00
N THR A 190 -6.89 -3.68 -8.04
CA THR A 190 -6.55 -4.64 -6.97
C THR A 190 -7.71 -4.85 -5.98
N MET A 191 -8.54 -3.84 -5.73
CA MET A 191 -9.78 -3.99 -4.97
C MET A 191 -10.80 -4.86 -5.70
N LEU A 192 -10.97 -4.68 -7.02
CA LEU A 192 -11.84 -5.55 -7.81
C LEU A 192 -11.36 -7.00 -7.79
N LEU A 193 -10.04 -7.21 -7.86
CA LEU A 193 -9.44 -8.53 -7.69
C LEU A 193 -9.76 -9.13 -6.32
N LEU A 194 -9.64 -8.35 -5.25
CA LEU A 194 -9.99 -8.78 -3.90
C LEU A 194 -11.47 -9.21 -3.83
N LEU A 195 -12.39 -8.36 -4.30
CA LEU A 195 -13.82 -8.63 -4.29
C LEU A 195 -14.15 -9.91 -5.08
N ASN A 196 -13.55 -10.08 -6.25
CA ASN A 196 -13.72 -11.29 -7.04
C ASN A 196 -13.15 -12.53 -6.31
N SER A 197 -12.00 -12.40 -5.65
CA SER A 197 -11.38 -13.48 -4.87
C SER A 197 -12.18 -13.86 -3.63
N LEU A 198 -12.92 -12.91 -3.06
CA LEU A 198 -13.91 -13.15 -2.00
C LEU A 198 -15.16 -13.89 -2.52
N GLY A 199 -15.31 -14.06 -3.83
CA GLY A 199 -16.46 -14.72 -4.45
C GLY A 199 -17.67 -13.81 -4.59
N ILE A 200 -17.48 -12.48 -4.56
CA ILE A 200 -18.55 -11.53 -4.81
C ILE A 200 -19.03 -11.72 -6.28
N PRO A 201 -20.33 -12.00 -6.51
CA PRO A 201 -20.83 -12.20 -7.87
C PRO A 201 -20.59 -10.96 -8.73
N LYS A 202 -20.32 -11.16 -10.03
CA LYS A 202 -19.99 -10.07 -10.98
C LYS A 202 -20.95 -8.87 -10.90
N LYS A 203 -22.26 -9.13 -10.80
CA LYS A 203 -23.29 -8.09 -10.70
C LYS A 203 -23.18 -7.18 -9.46
N TRP A 204 -22.46 -7.61 -8.43
CA TRP A 204 -22.25 -6.87 -7.19
C TRP A 204 -20.86 -6.24 -7.09
N LEU A 205 -19.96 -6.46 -8.05
CA LEU A 205 -18.60 -5.92 -7.97
C LEU A 205 -18.56 -4.39 -8.00
N GLY A 206 -19.40 -3.75 -8.83
CA GLY A 206 -19.51 -2.29 -8.85
C GLY A 206 -19.96 -1.73 -7.49
N TRP A 207 -21.01 -2.30 -6.91
CA TRP A 207 -21.48 -1.92 -5.57
C TRP A 207 -20.44 -2.17 -4.48
N GLY A 208 -19.74 -3.31 -4.54
CA GLY A 208 -18.65 -3.61 -3.61
C GLY A 208 -17.51 -2.60 -3.72
N LEU A 209 -17.14 -2.21 -4.95
CA LEU A 209 -16.09 -1.21 -5.18
C LEU A 209 -16.52 0.16 -4.66
N LEU A 210 -17.74 0.60 -4.96
CA LEU A 210 -18.31 1.84 -4.44
C LEU A 210 -18.28 1.84 -2.90
N PHE A 211 -18.70 0.73 -2.28
CA PHE A 211 -18.70 0.59 -0.85
C PHE A 211 -17.30 0.67 -0.25
N LEU A 212 -16.27 0.12 -0.90
CA LEU A 212 -14.87 0.22 -0.45
C LEU A 212 -14.30 1.63 -0.64
N VAL A 213 -14.50 2.23 -1.81
CA VAL A 213 -13.97 3.55 -2.17
C VAL A 213 -14.57 4.63 -1.27
N PHE A 214 -15.88 4.59 -1.08
CA PHE A 214 -16.59 5.52 -0.22
C PHE A 214 -16.79 4.97 1.20
N ALA A 215 -16.11 3.86 1.55
CA ALA A 215 -16.05 3.37 2.92
C ALA A 215 -15.42 4.46 3.79
N GLY A 216 -16.13 4.80 4.86
CA GLY A 216 -15.71 5.78 5.84
C GLY A 216 -16.86 6.02 6.81
N GLY A 217 -16.54 6.58 7.96
CA GLY A 217 -17.56 6.88 8.95
C GLY A 217 -18.36 8.13 8.63
N TRP A 218 -19.25 8.48 9.54
CA TRP A 218 -20.16 9.62 9.39
C TRP A 218 -19.50 10.94 9.77
N SER A 219 -18.20 11.09 9.48
CA SER A 219 -17.41 12.26 9.82
C SER A 219 -18.09 13.55 9.35
N TRP A 220 -18.65 13.57 8.14
CA TRP A 220 -19.43 14.70 7.60
C TRP A 220 -20.70 15.07 8.39
N PHE A 221 -21.34 14.11 9.06
CA PHE A 221 -22.56 14.34 9.84
C PHE A 221 -22.27 14.61 11.32
N LEU A 222 -21.19 14.04 11.85
CA LEU A 222 -20.85 14.06 13.27
C LEU A 222 -19.82 15.12 13.64
N ALA A 223 -19.05 15.61 12.66
CA ALA A 223 -18.14 16.73 12.87
C ALA A 223 -18.92 18.05 12.88
N LYS A 224 -19.42 18.45 14.05
CA LYS A 224 -19.41 19.88 14.42
C LYS A 224 -17.93 20.25 14.59
N GLY A 225 -17.25 20.46 13.46
CA GLY A 225 -15.79 20.51 13.41
C GLY A 225 -15.24 21.63 14.28
N GLU A 226 -14.42 21.27 15.27
CA GLU A 226 -13.36 22.17 15.71
C GLU A 226 -12.52 22.45 14.45
N ALA A 227 -12.33 23.71 14.09
CA ALA A 227 -11.40 24.06 13.02
C ALA A 227 -10.02 23.55 13.46
N GLY A 228 -9.60 22.41 12.90
CA GLY A 228 -8.28 21.82 13.10
C GLY A 228 -7.25 22.70 12.43
N GLY A 229 -6.97 23.85 13.06
CA GLY A 229 -6.00 24.80 12.60
C GLY A 229 -4.61 24.23 12.82
N PHE A 230 -3.95 23.82 11.75
CA PHE A 230 -2.49 23.85 11.67
C PHE A 230 -2.04 25.33 11.66
N GLY A 231 -2.33 26.06 12.74
CA GLY A 231 -2.05 27.49 12.88
C GLY A 231 -2.73 28.41 11.84
N PRO A 232 -2.55 29.73 11.99
CA PRO A 232 -2.96 30.71 11.00
C PRO A 232 -2.06 30.60 9.76
N GLY A 233 -2.51 29.84 8.75
CA GLY A 233 -1.79 29.71 7.46
C GLY A 233 -2.09 28.43 6.69
N TYR A 234 -2.48 27.35 7.37
CA TYR A 234 -2.86 26.10 6.71
C TYR A 234 -4.36 26.10 6.42
N GLN A 235 -4.74 26.44 5.19
CA GLN A 235 -6.11 26.30 4.69
C GLN A 235 -6.33 24.91 4.10
N ALA A 236 -6.13 23.86 4.91
CA ALA A 236 -6.68 22.57 4.52
C ALA A 236 -8.21 22.68 4.55
N PRO A 237 -8.93 22.31 3.48
CA PRO A 237 -10.37 22.25 3.53
C PRO A 237 -10.84 21.48 4.77
N GLN A 238 -11.79 22.02 5.53
CA GLN A 238 -12.23 21.44 6.82
C GLN A 238 -12.67 19.97 6.73
N TRP A 239 -13.00 19.50 5.53
CA TRP A 239 -13.34 18.11 5.28
C TRP A 239 -12.16 17.14 5.19
N GLN A 240 -10.94 17.64 4.97
CA GLN A 240 -9.72 16.83 4.93
C GLN A 240 -9.26 16.44 6.32
N LEU A 241 -9.34 17.40 7.26
CA LEU A 241 -8.76 17.28 8.58
C LEU A 241 -9.82 17.53 9.65
N MET A 242 -10.55 16.47 9.97
CA MET A 242 -11.55 16.50 11.03
C MET A 242 -10.95 15.93 12.32
N TYR A 243 -11.20 16.63 13.42
CA TYR A 243 -10.78 16.22 14.75
C TYR A 243 -11.98 16.02 15.67
N ILE A 244 -11.91 14.99 16.52
CA ILE A 244 -12.79 14.84 17.68
C ILE A 244 -11.91 14.83 18.91
N ARG A 245 -12.09 15.81 19.80
CA ARG A 245 -11.27 15.94 21.03
C ARG A 245 -9.78 15.94 20.70
N HIS A 246 -9.37 16.76 19.72
CA HIS A 246 -7.99 16.84 19.24
C HIS A 246 -7.40 15.52 18.70
N ARG A 247 -8.24 14.59 18.24
CA ARG A 247 -7.80 13.35 17.57
C ARG A 247 -8.26 13.31 16.14
N PHE A 248 -7.33 13.02 15.23
CA PHE A 248 -7.61 12.94 13.81
C PHE A 248 -8.54 11.76 13.51
N ILE A 249 -9.71 12.04 12.94
CA ILE A 249 -10.67 11.00 12.54
C ILE A 249 -10.10 10.28 11.31
N ALA A 250 -10.24 8.95 11.25
CA ALA A 250 -9.90 8.23 10.03
C ALA A 250 -10.81 8.71 8.87
N PRO A 251 -10.25 9.33 7.82
CA PRO A 251 -11.06 9.82 6.72
C PRO A 251 -11.53 8.65 5.85
N ASN A 252 -12.48 8.91 4.95
CA ASN A 252 -12.90 7.90 3.98
C ASN A 252 -11.73 7.52 3.05
N LEU A 253 -11.82 6.36 2.39
CA LEU A 253 -10.70 5.83 1.62
C LEU A 253 -10.25 6.72 0.46
N VAL A 254 -11.18 7.46 -0.17
CA VAL A 254 -10.84 8.46 -1.21
C VAL A 254 -9.94 9.56 -0.66
N VAL A 255 -10.23 10.08 0.53
CA VAL A 255 -9.40 11.10 1.16
C VAL A 255 -8.11 10.50 1.71
N TYR A 256 -8.19 9.28 2.27
CA TYR A 256 -7.04 8.54 2.77
C TYR A 256 -6.06 8.14 1.66
N PHE A 257 -6.54 7.96 0.42
CA PHE A 257 -5.72 7.71 -0.74
C PHE A 257 -4.72 8.85 -1.00
N PHE A 258 -5.11 10.09 -0.72
CA PHE A 258 -4.22 11.26 -0.81
C PHE A 258 -3.24 11.38 0.35
N GLN A 259 -3.25 10.46 1.31
CA GLN A 259 -2.04 10.19 2.08
C GLN A 259 -1.18 9.33 1.18
N HIS A 260 -0.28 9.94 0.42
CA HIS A 260 0.45 9.27 -0.64
C HIS A 260 1.08 7.91 -0.28
N PRO A 261 1.57 7.66 0.95
CA PRO A 261 2.00 6.33 1.41
C PRO A 261 0.91 5.25 1.23
N MET A 262 -0.35 5.59 1.49
CA MET A 262 -1.51 4.70 1.32
C MET A 262 -1.79 4.38 -0.15
N SER A 263 -1.62 5.36 -1.06
CA SER A 263 -1.86 5.15 -2.49
C SER A 263 -1.02 4.01 -3.07
N LEU A 264 0.22 3.87 -2.60
CA LEU A 264 1.12 2.77 -2.96
C LEU A 264 0.90 1.54 -2.07
N GLY A 265 0.73 1.77 -0.76
CA GLY A 265 0.61 0.71 0.23
C GLY A 265 -0.59 -0.21 0.02
N ILE A 266 -1.75 0.32 -0.38
CA ILE A 266 -2.96 -0.49 -0.58
C ILE A 266 -2.79 -1.49 -1.75
N PRO A 267 -2.38 -1.08 -2.97
CA PRO A 267 -2.10 -2.02 -4.06
C PRO A 267 -1.08 -3.10 -3.68
N LEU A 268 -0.01 -2.74 -2.95
CA LEU A 268 1.01 -3.69 -2.50
C LEU A 268 0.43 -4.70 -1.49
N MET A 269 -0.31 -4.22 -0.49
CA MET A 269 -0.97 -5.07 0.52
C MET A 269 -1.95 -6.05 -0.14
N LEU A 270 -2.83 -5.56 -1.00
CA LEU A 270 -3.85 -6.37 -1.68
C LEU A 270 -3.21 -7.42 -2.60
N SER A 271 -2.14 -7.04 -3.31
CA SER A 271 -1.41 -7.97 -4.17
C SER A 271 -0.66 -9.03 -3.36
N SER A 272 -0.04 -8.65 -2.23
CA SER A 272 0.56 -9.61 -1.30
C SER A 272 -0.48 -10.62 -0.82
N LEU A 273 -1.66 -10.14 -0.41
CA LEU A 273 -2.75 -10.98 0.04
C LEU A 273 -3.27 -11.92 -1.05
N TYR A 274 -3.37 -11.45 -2.30
CA TYR A 274 -3.73 -12.28 -3.43
C TYR A 274 -2.74 -13.44 -3.65
N PHE A 275 -1.43 -13.14 -3.64
CA PHE A 275 -0.40 -14.17 -3.76
C PHE A 275 -0.36 -15.12 -2.54
N PHE A 276 -0.59 -14.61 -1.34
CA PHE A 276 -0.69 -15.43 -0.13
C PHE A 276 -1.87 -16.42 -0.19
N ASP A 277 -3.06 -15.95 -0.58
CA ASP A 277 -4.24 -16.81 -0.74
C ASP A 277 -4.02 -17.86 -1.85
N ARG A 278 -3.37 -17.47 -2.95
CA ARG A 278 -2.98 -18.40 -4.01
C ARG A 278 -1.99 -19.45 -3.56
N TRP A 279 -0.95 -19.05 -2.82
CA TRP A 279 -0.01 -20.00 -2.22
C TRP A 279 -0.75 -20.99 -1.34
N ASN A 280 -1.68 -20.53 -0.49
CA ASN A 280 -2.45 -21.43 0.34
C ASN A 280 -3.31 -22.41 -0.46
N ARG A 281 -3.92 -21.97 -1.58
CA ARG A 281 -4.77 -22.83 -2.43
C ARG A 281 -3.97 -23.79 -3.32
N LYS A 282 -2.90 -23.29 -3.95
CA LYS A 282 -2.15 -23.99 -5.02
C LYS A 282 -0.81 -24.56 -4.52
N ASN A 283 -0.38 -24.19 -3.32
CA ASN A 283 0.91 -24.55 -2.72
C ASN A 283 2.13 -24.27 -3.61
N ARG A 284 2.13 -23.12 -4.30
CA ARG A 284 3.23 -22.75 -5.20
C ARG A 284 4.22 -21.86 -4.45
N PRO A 285 5.48 -22.29 -4.21
CA PRO A 285 6.46 -21.50 -3.45
C PRO A 285 6.70 -20.10 -4.03
N VAL A 286 6.61 -19.96 -5.36
CA VAL A 286 6.72 -18.65 -6.03
C VAL A 286 5.66 -17.66 -5.58
N ASP A 287 4.42 -18.11 -5.31
CA ASP A 287 3.35 -17.24 -4.82
C ASP A 287 3.68 -16.76 -3.38
N LEU A 288 4.29 -17.62 -2.54
CA LEU A 288 4.76 -17.20 -1.20
C LEU A 288 5.91 -16.20 -1.28
N ALA A 289 6.87 -16.43 -2.16
CA ALA A 289 7.98 -15.51 -2.41
C ALA A 289 7.51 -14.15 -2.91
N LEU A 290 6.54 -14.11 -3.83
CA LEU A 290 5.96 -12.85 -4.31
C LEU A 290 5.19 -12.12 -3.23
N SER A 291 4.45 -12.84 -2.38
CA SER A 291 3.79 -12.24 -1.21
C SER A 291 4.82 -11.65 -0.23
N ALA A 292 5.90 -12.37 0.09
CA ALA A 292 6.96 -11.89 0.97
C ALA A 292 7.67 -10.64 0.39
N LEU A 293 7.91 -10.63 -0.92
CA LEU A 293 8.52 -9.51 -1.63
C LEU A 293 7.64 -8.27 -1.60
N LEU A 294 6.35 -8.42 -1.93
CA LEU A 294 5.38 -7.33 -1.90
C LEU A 294 5.17 -6.77 -0.49
N LEU A 295 5.13 -7.65 0.51
CA LEU A 295 5.04 -7.25 1.90
C LEU A 295 6.35 -6.56 2.36
N GLY A 296 7.52 -6.97 1.88
CA GLY A 296 8.76 -6.23 2.13
C GLY A 296 8.77 -4.84 1.49
N ALA A 297 8.33 -4.69 0.23
CA ALA A 297 8.14 -3.37 -0.40
C ALA A 297 7.15 -2.51 0.41
N LEU A 298 6.05 -3.10 0.89
CA LEU A 298 5.06 -2.43 1.72
C LEU A 298 5.66 -1.80 2.98
N SER A 299 6.75 -2.33 3.53
CA SER A 299 7.42 -1.76 4.71
C SER A 299 7.96 -0.34 4.46
N LEU A 300 8.37 -0.05 3.22
CA LEU A 300 8.88 1.26 2.81
C LEU A 300 7.75 2.16 2.28
N ALA A 301 6.74 1.58 1.63
CA ALA A 301 5.57 2.30 1.16
C ALA A 301 4.65 2.77 2.29
N GLN A 302 4.30 1.89 3.24
CA GLN A 302 3.43 2.19 4.39
C GLN A 302 3.60 1.16 5.52
N VAL A 303 4.38 1.54 6.55
CA VAL A 303 4.70 0.74 7.75
C VAL A 303 3.48 0.20 8.50
N MET A 304 2.38 0.96 8.60
CA MET A 304 1.20 0.49 9.35
C MET A 304 0.50 -0.68 8.65
N LEU A 305 0.34 -0.59 7.33
CA LEU A 305 -0.18 -1.69 6.52
C LEU A 305 0.77 -2.90 6.54
N PHE A 306 2.08 -2.65 6.52
CA PHE A 306 3.08 -3.70 6.65
C PHE A 306 2.95 -4.47 7.97
N LEU A 307 2.97 -3.77 9.11
CA LEU A 307 2.93 -4.40 10.43
C LEU A 307 1.61 -5.14 10.67
N THR A 308 0.48 -4.54 10.33
CA THR A 308 -0.84 -5.16 10.49
C THR A 308 -1.01 -6.38 9.59
N THR A 309 -0.48 -6.34 8.35
CA THR A 309 -0.51 -7.48 7.42
C THR A 309 0.41 -8.60 7.88
N LEU A 310 1.64 -8.27 8.30
CA LEU A 310 2.61 -9.23 8.82
C LEU A 310 2.07 -9.93 10.07
N ALA A 311 1.50 -9.16 11.00
CA ALA A 311 0.87 -9.70 12.20
C ALA A 311 -0.32 -10.61 11.85
N ALA A 312 -1.18 -10.21 10.89
CA ALA A 312 -2.28 -11.05 10.45
C ALA A 312 -1.80 -12.36 9.80
N TYR A 313 -0.75 -12.33 8.98
CA TYR A 313 -0.11 -13.55 8.47
C TYR A 313 0.43 -14.42 9.61
N GLY A 314 1.11 -13.82 10.59
CA GLY A 314 1.62 -14.52 11.78
C GLY A 314 0.52 -15.25 12.55
N VAL A 315 -0.61 -14.58 12.81
CA VAL A 315 -1.78 -15.20 13.46
C VAL A 315 -2.34 -16.33 12.61
N ILE A 316 -2.44 -16.19 11.28
CA ILE A 316 -2.91 -17.26 10.40
C ILE A 316 -1.98 -18.47 10.46
N PHE A 317 -0.66 -18.28 10.37
CA PHE A 317 0.30 -19.36 10.51
C PHE A 317 0.21 -20.03 11.89
N PHE A 318 0.06 -19.24 12.95
CA PHE A 318 -0.12 -19.75 14.31
C PHE A 318 -1.39 -20.59 14.44
N VAL A 319 -2.54 -20.10 13.97
CA VAL A 319 -3.81 -20.86 14.00
C VAL A 319 -3.70 -22.13 13.16
N ASN A 320 -3.11 -22.05 11.97
CA ASN A 320 -2.92 -23.19 11.08
C ASN A 320 -1.97 -24.26 11.66
N PHE A 321 -1.05 -23.88 12.57
CA PHE A 321 -0.17 -24.83 13.25
C PHE A 321 -0.94 -25.84 14.11
N PHE A 322 -2.06 -25.39 14.71
CA PHE A 322 -2.93 -26.25 15.53
C PHE A 322 -4.00 -26.98 14.72
N ASN A 323 -4.17 -26.66 13.44
CA ASN A 323 -5.17 -27.31 12.59
C ASN A 323 -4.65 -28.69 12.12
N PRO A 324 -5.30 -29.81 12.51
CA PRO A 324 -4.84 -31.16 12.15
C PRO A 324 -4.90 -31.43 10.63
N ARG A 325 -5.67 -30.65 9.86
CA ARG A 325 -5.75 -30.77 8.40
C ARG A 325 -4.54 -30.17 7.67
N ILE A 326 -3.67 -29.43 8.37
CA ILE A 326 -2.54 -28.71 7.78
C ILE A 326 -1.23 -29.35 8.25
N GLN A 327 -0.32 -29.59 7.30
CA GLN A 327 1.00 -30.15 7.61
C GLN A 327 1.86 -29.15 8.40
N ARG A 328 2.01 -29.40 9.71
CA ARG A 328 2.67 -28.49 10.67
C ARG A 328 4.06 -28.01 10.23
N LYS A 329 4.95 -28.94 9.82
CA LYS A 329 6.32 -28.60 9.38
C LYS A 329 6.32 -27.61 8.22
N LYS A 330 5.47 -27.85 7.23
CA LYS A 330 5.36 -27.01 6.04
C LYS A 330 4.78 -25.62 6.37
N ASN A 331 3.76 -25.57 7.20
CA ASN A 331 3.18 -24.31 7.68
C ASN A 331 4.20 -23.49 8.50
N PHE A 332 4.96 -24.15 9.37
CA PHE A 332 6.04 -23.52 10.13
C PHE A 332 7.13 -22.95 9.22
N LEU A 333 7.64 -23.75 8.27
CA LEU A 333 8.67 -23.31 7.32
C LEU A 333 8.19 -22.14 6.46
N ALA A 334 6.92 -22.17 6.01
CA ALA A 334 6.34 -21.08 5.24
C ALA A 334 6.19 -19.80 6.06
N GLY A 335 5.74 -19.90 7.32
CA GLY A 335 5.65 -18.77 8.24
C GLY A 335 7.02 -18.18 8.59
N PHE A 336 8.00 -19.04 8.83
CA PHE A 336 9.39 -18.66 9.09
C PHE A 336 10.01 -17.96 7.88
N PHE A 337 9.86 -18.53 6.68
CA PHE A 337 10.29 -17.90 5.43
C PHE A 337 9.65 -16.53 5.22
N MET A 338 8.32 -16.43 5.37
CA MET A 338 7.60 -15.16 5.24
C MET A 338 8.15 -14.11 6.21
N GLY A 339 8.27 -14.47 7.50
CA GLY A 339 8.77 -13.57 8.54
C GLY A 339 10.20 -13.10 8.27
N ILE A 340 11.14 -14.02 8.03
CA ILE A 340 12.54 -13.66 7.76
C ILE A 340 12.67 -12.83 6.50
N CYS A 341 12.13 -13.27 5.37
CA CYS A 341 12.34 -12.57 4.10
C CYS A 341 11.76 -11.15 4.15
N THR A 342 10.58 -10.98 4.73
CA THR A 342 9.92 -9.65 4.83
C THR A 342 10.67 -8.72 5.78
N ILE A 343 11.10 -9.21 6.95
CA ILE A 343 11.82 -8.40 7.94
C ILE A 343 13.22 -8.05 7.41
N THR A 344 13.97 -9.01 6.87
CA THR A 344 15.27 -8.74 6.27
C THR A 344 15.17 -7.71 5.15
N LEU A 345 14.14 -7.82 4.29
CA LEU A 345 13.91 -6.86 3.23
C LEU A 345 13.56 -5.46 3.80
N ALA A 346 12.71 -5.39 4.83
CA ALA A 346 12.38 -4.13 5.49
C ALA A 346 13.62 -3.40 6.05
N PHE A 347 14.51 -4.11 6.75
CA PHE A 347 15.78 -3.55 7.23
C PHE A 347 16.73 -3.17 6.10
N ALA A 348 16.79 -3.97 5.03
CA ALA A 348 17.61 -3.68 3.86
C ALA A 348 17.15 -2.41 3.12
N LEU A 349 15.83 -2.17 3.05
CA LEU A 349 15.24 -0.97 2.46
C LEU A 349 15.39 0.25 3.36
N GLY A 350 15.18 0.08 4.67
CA GLY A 350 15.28 1.15 5.66
C GLY A 350 13.95 1.81 5.95
N GLY A 351 13.83 3.10 5.64
CA GLY A 351 12.72 3.91 6.14
C GLY A 351 12.68 3.88 7.66
N PHE A 352 11.54 3.49 8.21
CA PHE A 352 11.35 3.28 9.65
C PHE A 352 12.32 2.27 10.26
N PHE A 353 12.80 1.29 9.49
CA PHE A 353 13.70 0.25 9.97
C PHE A 353 15.18 0.62 9.87
N SER A 354 15.51 1.87 9.54
CA SER A 354 16.90 2.33 9.48
C SER A 354 17.52 2.39 10.89
N PHE A 355 18.72 1.83 11.05
CA PHE A 355 19.50 1.94 12.28
C PHE A 355 19.73 3.40 12.66
N SER A 356 19.67 3.69 13.95
CA SER A 356 19.85 5.04 14.49
C SER A 356 21.29 5.48 14.33
N SER A 357 21.51 6.74 13.98
CA SER A 357 22.81 7.38 14.15
C SER A 357 23.07 7.64 15.64
N ASP A 358 24.33 7.81 16.05
CA ASP A 358 24.72 8.17 17.42
C ASP A 358 24.02 9.43 17.95
N LEU A 359 23.54 10.29 17.05
CA LEU A 359 22.81 11.53 17.35
C LEU A 359 21.31 11.33 17.63
N ASP A 360 20.76 10.15 17.36
CA ASP A 360 19.40 9.76 17.74
C ASP A 360 19.44 8.32 18.26
N PRO A 361 20.04 8.05 19.43
CA PRO A 361 20.21 6.69 19.94
C PRO A 361 18.88 6.04 20.33
N GLN A 362 17.77 6.77 20.26
CA GLN A 362 16.45 6.26 20.61
C GLN A 362 16.16 5.05 19.71
N PRO A 363 15.92 3.86 20.31
CA PRO A 363 15.43 2.73 19.54
C PRO A 363 14.10 3.12 18.90
N LEU A 364 13.72 2.44 17.83
CA LEU A 364 12.41 2.61 17.23
C LEU A 364 11.34 2.25 18.28
N VAL A 365 10.79 3.25 18.98
CA VAL A 365 9.79 3.04 20.01
C VAL A 365 8.45 2.86 19.32
N PHE A 366 8.10 1.61 19.04
CA PHE A 366 6.71 1.25 18.77
C PHE A 366 5.94 1.33 20.07
N SER A 367 5.30 2.48 20.33
CA SER A 367 4.36 2.60 21.43
C SER A 367 3.16 1.68 21.17
N TRP A 368 2.90 0.74 22.09
CA TRP A 368 1.72 -0.11 22.06
C TRP A 368 0.67 0.36 23.08
N PRO A 369 -0.63 0.44 22.74
CA PRO A 369 -1.19 0.19 21.41
C PRO A 369 -0.67 1.21 20.38
N PRO A 370 -0.43 0.80 19.10
CA PRO A 370 -0.20 1.71 17.99
C PRO A 370 -1.43 2.60 17.98
N GLY A 371 -1.19 3.88 18.21
CA GLY A 371 -2.21 4.76 18.73
C GLY A 371 -1.94 6.16 18.24
N TYR A 372 -2.52 6.55 17.11
CA TYR A 372 -2.81 7.97 16.87
C TYR A 372 -3.53 8.56 18.11
N LEU A 373 -4.28 7.73 18.83
CA LEU A 373 -4.96 8.04 20.09
C LEU A 373 -4.08 8.27 21.34
N ARG A 374 -2.79 7.86 21.35
CA ARG A 374 -1.86 8.10 22.48
C ARG A 374 -0.70 9.02 22.10
N ASN A 375 -0.33 9.06 20.82
CA ASN A 375 0.89 9.72 20.34
C ASN A 375 0.65 10.85 19.34
N GLU A 376 -0.59 11.23 19.01
CA GLU A 376 -0.79 12.58 18.49
C GLU A 376 -0.27 13.54 19.56
N TYR A 377 0.81 14.26 19.23
CA TYR A 377 1.43 15.24 20.13
C TYR A 377 0.39 16.17 20.77
N TRP A 378 -0.63 16.51 19.98
CA TRP A 378 -1.78 17.34 20.35
C TRP A 378 -2.82 16.60 21.22
N GLY A 379 -3.07 15.31 20.97
CA GLY A 379 -4.06 14.50 21.69
C GLY A 379 -3.52 13.81 22.95
N ARG A 380 -2.19 13.70 23.12
CA ARG A 380 -1.55 13.00 24.25
C ARG A 380 -1.89 13.60 25.61
N LEU A 381 -2.17 14.90 25.64
CA LEU A 381 -2.51 15.64 26.86
C LEU A 381 -4.02 15.64 27.16
N VAL A 382 -4.85 15.18 26.23
CA VAL A 382 -6.32 15.20 26.35
C VAL A 382 -6.86 13.77 26.28
N PRO A 383 -7.15 13.13 27.42
CA PRO A 383 -7.76 11.81 27.42
C PRO A 383 -9.14 11.88 26.76
N ILE A 384 -9.41 10.92 25.87
CA ILE A 384 -10.76 10.75 25.33
C ILE A 384 -11.64 10.06 26.36
N ASP A 385 -12.80 10.62 26.63
CA ASP A 385 -13.82 9.97 27.43
C ASP A 385 -14.53 8.86 26.61
N ARG A 386 -15.39 8.08 27.28
CA ARG A 386 -16.15 7.01 26.62
C ARG A 386 -17.02 7.54 25.49
N GLN A 387 -17.65 8.69 25.69
CA GLN A 387 -18.52 9.32 24.69
C GLN A 387 -17.72 9.76 23.46
N GLY A 388 -16.60 10.48 23.66
CA GLY A 388 -15.69 10.87 22.60
C GLY A 388 -15.15 9.67 21.83
N SER A 389 -14.87 8.56 22.52
CA SER A 389 -14.43 7.32 21.87
C SER A 389 -15.51 6.78 20.93
N LEU A 390 -16.76 6.74 21.38
CA LEU A 390 -17.89 6.32 20.54
C LEU A 390 -18.04 7.25 19.33
N ILE A 391 -18.02 8.57 19.53
CA ILE A 391 -18.12 9.54 18.44
C ILE A 391 -16.95 9.36 17.46
N TYR A 392 -15.73 9.13 17.96
CA TYR A 392 -14.55 8.86 17.13
C TYR A 392 -14.73 7.62 16.26
N TYR A 393 -15.12 6.48 16.84
CA TYR A 393 -15.31 5.24 16.10
C TYR A 393 -16.46 5.34 15.09
N PHE A 394 -17.59 5.94 15.45
CA PHE A 394 -18.70 6.14 14.50
C PHE A 394 -18.37 7.17 13.41
N SER A 395 -17.57 8.19 13.72
CA SER A 395 -17.09 9.15 12.71
C SER A 395 -16.05 8.57 11.77
N SER A 396 -15.22 7.64 12.26
CA SER A 396 -14.16 6.98 11.49
C SER A 396 -14.69 5.82 10.64
N PHE A 397 -15.62 5.02 11.18
CA PHE A 397 -16.04 3.74 10.57
C PHE A 397 -17.55 3.66 10.27
N GLY A 398 -18.38 4.48 10.91
CA GLY A 398 -19.82 4.60 10.60
C GLY A 398 -20.55 3.27 10.63
N LEU A 399 -21.31 2.98 9.56
CA LEU A 399 -22.05 1.72 9.42
C LEU A 399 -21.15 0.48 9.37
N MET A 400 -19.89 0.61 8.95
CA MET A 400 -18.97 -0.55 8.96
C MET A 400 -18.75 -1.08 10.36
N LEU A 401 -18.78 -0.21 11.39
CA LEU A 401 -18.65 -0.63 12.78
C LEU A 401 -19.77 -1.58 13.21
N LEU A 402 -20.99 -1.36 12.71
CA LEU A 402 -22.15 -2.21 13.00
C LEU A 402 -22.10 -3.56 12.26
N LEU A 403 -21.54 -3.55 11.05
CA LEU A 403 -21.38 -4.76 10.23
C LEU A 403 -20.15 -5.59 10.63
N TRP A 404 -19.21 -4.98 11.34
CA TRP A 404 -17.92 -5.57 11.66
C TRP A 404 -18.00 -6.87 12.48
N PRO A 405 -18.83 -7.00 13.55
CA PRO A 405 -18.96 -8.27 14.28
C PRO A 405 -19.43 -9.44 13.40
N PHE A 406 -20.35 -9.18 12.46
CA PHE A 406 -20.83 -10.19 11.51
C PHE A 406 -19.73 -10.59 10.52
N ALA A 407 -18.94 -9.63 10.04
CA ALA A 407 -17.80 -9.87 9.17
C ALA A 407 -16.71 -10.68 9.90
N LEU A 408 -16.40 -10.36 11.16
CA LEU A 408 -15.49 -11.14 12.00
C LEU A 408 -15.98 -12.58 12.16
N TYR A 409 -17.24 -12.76 12.58
CA TYR A 409 -17.82 -14.08 12.79
C TYR A 409 -17.74 -14.94 11.52
N ARG A 410 -18.17 -14.39 10.38
CA ARG A 410 -18.09 -15.09 9.09
C ARG A 410 -16.65 -15.33 8.65
N GLY A 411 -15.77 -14.38 8.87
CA GLY A 411 -14.35 -14.48 8.55
C GLY A 411 -13.68 -15.63 9.29
N PHE A 412 -13.81 -15.67 10.63
CA PHE A 412 -13.26 -16.74 11.46
C PHE A 412 -13.85 -18.13 11.17
N ARG A 413 -15.13 -18.20 10.78
CA ARG A 413 -15.79 -19.45 10.38
C ARG A 413 -15.44 -19.89 8.95
N SER A 414 -14.87 -19.01 8.13
CA SER A 414 -14.59 -19.33 6.73
C SER A 414 -13.54 -20.42 6.61
N GLU A 415 -13.73 -21.36 5.70
CA GLU A 415 -12.66 -22.30 5.33
C GLU A 415 -11.57 -21.64 4.47
N ARG A 416 -11.88 -20.49 3.85
CA ARG A 416 -10.95 -19.72 3.02
C ARG A 416 -10.06 -18.83 3.88
N ILE A 417 -8.80 -18.70 3.50
CA ILE A 417 -7.85 -17.83 4.21
C ILE A 417 -8.20 -16.36 4.05
N LEU A 418 -8.66 -15.95 2.87
CA LEU A 418 -8.89 -14.54 2.59
C LEU A 418 -9.90 -13.86 3.55
N PRO A 419 -11.10 -14.40 3.82
CA PRO A 419 -12.00 -13.82 4.81
C PRO A 419 -11.46 -13.86 6.24
N ARG A 420 -10.72 -14.92 6.63
CA ARG A 420 -10.05 -14.98 7.94
C ARG A 420 -9.02 -13.88 8.08
N PHE A 421 -8.20 -13.66 7.05
CA PHE A 421 -7.21 -12.59 7.03
C PHE A 421 -7.86 -11.23 7.25
N LEU A 422 -8.92 -10.92 6.50
CA LEU A 422 -9.62 -9.64 6.65
C LEU A 422 -10.22 -9.47 8.05
N ALA A 423 -10.75 -10.54 8.65
CA ALA A 423 -11.24 -10.50 10.02
C ALA A 423 -10.11 -10.24 11.03
N ILE A 424 -8.98 -10.97 10.92
CA ILE A 424 -7.83 -10.79 11.81
C ILE A 424 -7.21 -9.40 11.64
N ASN A 425 -6.98 -8.97 10.40
CA ASN A 425 -6.35 -7.69 10.10
C ASN A 425 -7.23 -6.52 10.55
N SER A 426 -8.55 -6.58 10.33
CA SER A 426 -9.48 -5.57 10.85
C SER A 426 -9.53 -5.56 12.39
N LEU A 427 -9.40 -6.71 13.05
CA LEU A 427 -9.29 -6.77 14.52
C LEU A 427 -7.99 -6.16 15.03
N ILE A 428 -6.87 -6.43 14.38
CA ILE A 428 -5.60 -5.78 14.73
C ILE A 428 -5.73 -4.27 14.54
N GLY A 429 -6.22 -3.81 13.37
CA GLY A 429 -6.40 -2.38 13.11
C GLY A 429 -7.37 -1.69 14.08
N PHE A 430 -8.46 -2.36 14.47
CA PHE A 430 -9.42 -1.81 15.44
C PHE A 430 -8.83 -1.70 16.86
N LEU A 431 -8.02 -2.69 17.28
CA LEU A 431 -7.36 -2.68 18.58
C LEU A 431 -6.12 -1.76 18.61
N CYS A 432 -5.64 -1.35 17.44
CA CYS A 432 -4.43 -0.56 17.22
C CYS A 432 -4.71 0.70 16.37
N PRO A 433 -5.61 1.59 16.83
CA PRO A 433 -6.12 2.71 16.03
C PRO A 433 -5.12 3.81 15.68
#